data_AF-A0A2M7Z5Q4-F1
#
_entry.id   AF-A0A2M7Z5Q4-F1
#
_cell.length_a   1.000
_cell.length_b   1.000
_cell.length_c   1.000
_cell.angle_alpha   90.00
_cell.angle_beta   90.00
_cell.angle_gamma   90.00
#
_symmetry.space_group_name_H-M   'P 1'
#
loop_
_entity.id
_entity.type
_entity.pdbx_description
1 polymer ?
#
loop_
_entity_poly.entity_id
_entity_poly.type
_entity_poly.pdbx_seq_one_letter_code
_entity_poly.pdbx_strand_id
1 'polypeptide(L)'
;MVYKNMNYKNCAIYTRVSTDNQAEKEFSSCEAQEQKIKSFIASQNDWQVFRVYNDAGFSGATLERPALRELLSDLKKEKIDIVFVY
;
A
#
# COMPACT_ATOMS: atom_id res chain seq x y z
N MET A 1 -28.71 23.37 1.99
CA MET A 1 -27.86 22.17 2.14
C MET A 1 -26.42 22.61 2.01
N VAL A 2 -25.60 22.43 3.04
CA VAL A 2 -24.17 22.79 3.00
C VAL A 2 -23.41 21.53 2.60
N TYR A 3 -22.79 21.54 1.43
CA TYR A 3 -21.92 20.42 1.02
C TYR A 3 -20.67 20.47 1.90
N LYS A 4 -20.51 19.45 2.76
CA LYS A 4 -19.27 19.27 3.52
C LYS A 4 -18.19 18.89 2.50
N ASN A 5 -17.19 19.74 2.28
CA ASN A 5 -15.98 19.34 1.56
C ASN A 5 -15.30 18.24 2.40
N MET A 6 -15.58 16.98 2.10
CA MET A 6 -14.87 15.84 2.68
C MET A 6 -13.51 15.76 1.99
N ASN A 7 -12.46 16.15 2.70
CA ASN A 7 -11.10 16.02 2.23
C ASN A 7 -10.59 14.62 2.63
N TYR A 8 -10.84 13.65 1.75
CA TYR A 8 -10.42 12.28 1.99
C TYR A 8 -8.89 12.17 1.98
N LYS A 9 -8.33 11.45 2.95
CA LYS A 9 -6.91 11.08 2.98
C LYS A 9 -6.65 9.92 2.04
N ASN A 10 -5.87 10.20 0.99
CA ASN A 10 -5.45 9.23 -0.01
C ASN A 10 -4.34 8.34 0.55
N CYS A 11 -4.67 7.08 0.81
CA CYS A 11 -3.75 6.11 1.39
C CYS A 11 -3.19 5.19 0.29
N ALA A 12 -1.87 5.14 0.18
CA ALA A 12 -1.18 4.13 -0.60
C ALA A 12 -0.85 2.91 0.29
N ILE A 13 -0.93 1.72 -0.29
CA ILE A 13 -0.52 0.48 0.36
C ILE A 13 0.68 -0.07 -0.42
N TYR A 14 1.78 -0.36 0.27
CA TYR A 14 2.96 -0.99 -0.30
C TYR A 14 3.22 -2.33 0.40
N THR A 15 3.26 -3.41 -0.36
CA THR A 15 3.51 -4.77 0.13
C THR A 15 4.66 -5.41 -0.63
N ARG A 16 5.44 -6.25 0.07
CA ARG A 16 6.58 -6.95 -0.51
C ARG A 16 6.76 -8.31 0.16
N VAL A 17 7.08 -9.33 -0.63
CA VAL A 17 7.55 -10.63 -0.14
C VAL A 17 8.73 -11.09 -0.99
N SER A 18 9.73 -11.72 -0.38
CA SER A 18 10.77 -12.43 -1.13
C SER A 18 10.28 -13.82 -1.55
N THR A 19 10.81 -14.33 -2.66
CA THR A 19 10.51 -15.68 -3.17
C THR A 19 10.97 -16.81 -2.26
N ASP A 20 11.89 -16.52 -1.33
CA ASP A 20 12.74 -17.52 -0.66
C ASP A 20 12.05 -18.36 0.43
N ASN A 21 10.82 -18.00 0.86
CA ASN A 21 10.16 -18.70 1.95
C ASN A 21 8.73 -19.12 1.60
N GLN A 22 8.54 -20.39 1.19
CA GLN A 22 7.23 -20.94 0.84
C GLN A 22 6.28 -21.05 2.06
N ALA A 23 6.80 -21.25 3.28
CA ALA A 23 5.99 -21.39 4.49
C ALA A 23 5.44 -20.04 5.01
N GLU A 24 6.11 -18.93 4.74
CA GLU A 24 5.60 -17.58 5.06
C GLU A 24 4.56 -17.08 4.04
N LYS A 25 4.42 -17.76 2.89
CA LYS A 25 3.58 -17.28 1.78
C LYS A 25 2.10 -17.16 2.11
N GLU A 26 1.51 -18.01 2.95
CA GLU A 26 0.06 -17.90 3.21
C GLU A 26 -0.28 -16.73 4.15
N PHE A 27 0.37 -16.64 5.32
CA PHE A 27 0.07 -15.60 6.33
C PHE A 27 0.75 -14.25 6.08
N SER A 28 1.88 -14.26 5.37
CA SER A 28 2.64 -13.06 5.00
C SER A 28 2.57 -12.77 3.50
N SER A 29 1.65 -13.38 2.73
CA SER A 29 1.43 -12.98 1.33
C SER A 29 1.13 -11.49 1.23
N CYS A 30 1.54 -10.86 0.13
CA CYS A 30 1.16 -9.48 -0.16
C CYS A 30 -0.36 -9.28 -0.13
N GLU A 31 -1.16 -10.29 -0.48
CA GLU A 31 -2.62 -10.26 -0.36
C GLU A 31 -3.09 -10.19 1.09
N ALA A 32 -2.57 -11.05 1.98
CA ALA A 32 -2.89 -11.01 3.41
C ALA A 32 -2.45 -9.69 4.06
N GLN A 33 -1.30 -9.15 3.65
CA GLN A 33 -0.82 -7.83 4.07
C GLN A 33 -1.77 -6.72 3.61
N GLU A 34 -2.15 -6.74 2.33
CA GLU A 34 -3.07 -5.78 1.72
C GLU A 34 -4.44 -5.80 2.41
N GLN A 35 -5.02 -6.98 2.67
CA GLN A 35 -6.31 -7.11 3.33
C GLN A 35 -6.31 -6.53 4.76
N LYS A 36 -5.24 -6.76 5.53
CA LYS A 36 -5.09 -6.18 6.88
C LYS A 36 -5.05 -4.65 6.82
N ILE A 37 -4.26 -4.10 5.91
CA ILE A 37 -4.13 -2.65 5.75
C ILE A 37 -5.43 -2.03 5.22
N LYS A 38 -6.09 -2.65 4.23
CA LYS A 38 -7.39 -2.21 3.73
C LYS A 38 -8.45 -2.15 4.84
N SER A 39 -8.49 -3.17 5.70
CA SER A 39 -9.41 -3.20 6.84
C SER A 39 -9.11 -2.09 7.84
N PHE A 40 -7.84 -1.77 8.06
CA PHE A 40 -7.44 -0.64 8.92
C PHE A 40 -7.81 0.72 8.31
N ILE A 41 -7.57 0.93 7.02
CA ILE A 41 -7.96 2.17 6.32
C ILE A 41 -9.48 2.33 6.36
N ALA A 42 -10.22 1.26 6.12
CA ALA A 42 -11.69 1.27 6.15
C ALA A 42 -12.28 1.56 7.53
N SER A 43 -11.53 1.35 8.62
CA SER A 43 -11.97 1.70 9.97
C SER A 43 -11.70 3.17 10.34
N GLN A 44 -11.01 3.93 9.49
CA GLN A 44 -10.79 5.36 9.70
C GLN A 44 -11.85 6.20 8.99
N ASN A 45 -12.27 7.29 9.64
CA ASN A 45 -13.12 8.28 8.99
C ASN A 45 -12.32 9.08 7.98
N ASP A 46 -12.93 9.40 6.84
CA ASP A 46 -12.37 10.25 5.78
C ASP A 46 -11.07 9.70 5.16
N TRP A 47 -10.81 8.39 5.21
CA TRP A 47 -9.67 7.78 4.53
C TRP A 47 -10.14 6.90 3.38
N GLN A 48 -9.32 6.84 2.32
CA GLN A 48 -9.60 5.98 1.17
C GLN A 48 -8.32 5.37 0.60
N VAL A 49 -8.44 4.18 0.03
CA VAL A 49 -7.33 3.54 -0.68
C VAL A 49 -7.18 4.23 -2.04
N PHE A 50 -6.04 4.88 -2.26
CA PHE A 50 -5.67 5.47 -3.54
C PHE A 50 -5.18 4.39 -4.51
N ARG A 51 -4.18 3.59 -4.08
CA ARG A 51 -3.57 2.54 -4.89
C ARG A 51 -2.81 1.55 -4.01
N VAL A 52 -2.75 0.30 -4.47
CA VAL A 52 -1.90 -0.75 -3.90
C VAL A 52 -0.71 -0.99 -4.82
N TYR A 53 0.47 -1.11 -4.24
CA TYR A 53 1.76 -1.36 -4.89
C TYR A 53 2.33 -2.64 -4.31
N ASN A 54 2.56 -3.66 -5.14
CA ASN A 54 2.96 -4.98 -4.69
C ASN A 54 4.24 -5.43 -5.41
N ASP A 55 5.30 -5.65 -4.66
CA ASP A 55 6.55 -6.24 -5.14
C ASP A 55 6.68 -7.70 -4.64
N ALA A 56 5.86 -8.60 -5.19
CA ALA A 56 5.93 -10.03 -4.92
C ALA A 56 7.15 -10.66 -5.60
N GLY A 57 7.99 -11.34 -4.82
CA GLY A 57 9.19 -12.01 -5.30
C GLY A 57 10.41 -11.11 -5.45
N PHE A 58 10.38 -9.91 -4.86
CA PHE A 58 11.51 -9.00 -4.86
C PHE A 58 12.24 -9.01 -3.51
N SER A 59 13.56 -9.05 -3.57
CA SER A 59 14.39 -8.91 -2.37
C SER A 59 14.32 -7.49 -1.81
N GLY A 60 14.54 -7.35 -0.50
CA GLY A 60 14.66 -6.05 0.15
C GLY A 60 16.03 -5.39 -0.05
N ALA A 61 16.98 -6.10 -0.68
CA ALA A 61 18.37 -5.68 -0.78
C ALA A 61 18.62 -4.57 -1.81
N THR A 62 17.70 -4.37 -2.77
CA THR A 62 17.85 -3.37 -3.83
C THR A 62 16.62 -2.46 -3.92
N LEU A 63 16.76 -1.34 -4.63
CA LEU A 63 15.64 -0.46 -5.02
C LEU A 63 15.09 -0.82 -6.42
N GLU A 64 15.49 -1.97 -6.99
CA GLU A 64 14.99 -2.47 -8.26
C GLU A 64 13.65 -3.16 -8.08
N ARG A 65 12.68 -2.35 -7.66
CA ARG A 65 11.36 -2.75 -7.19
C ARG A 65 10.32 -1.95 -7.98
N PRO A 66 9.71 -2.55 -9.03
CA PRO A 66 8.83 -1.83 -9.94
C PRO A 66 7.70 -1.10 -9.21
N ALA A 67 7.04 -1.75 -8.25
CA ALA A 67 5.92 -1.15 -7.55
C ALA A 67 6.39 -0.02 -6.61
N LEU A 68 7.56 -0.16 -5.98
CA LEU A 68 8.18 0.93 -5.22
C LEU A 68 8.48 2.15 -6.09
N ARG A 69 8.97 1.95 -7.32
CA ARG A 69 9.24 3.05 -8.27
C ARG A 69 7.96 3.78 -8.66
N GLU A 70 6.88 3.06 -8.89
CA GLU A 70 5.55 3.65 -9.16
C GLU A 70 5.04 4.45 -7.95
N LEU A 71 5.14 3.90 -6.74
CA LEU A 71 4.78 4.60 -5.50
C LEU A 71 5.51 5.93 -5.38
N LEU A 72 6.83 5.93 -5.59
CA LEU A 72 7.64 7.16 -5.52
C LEU A 72 7.24 8.17 -6.60
N SER A 73 6.80 7.70 -7.78
CA SER A 73 6.31 8.56 -8.86
C SER A 73 4.98 9.24 -8.49
N ASP A 74 4.05 8.53 -7.86
CA ASP A 74 2.78 9.10 -7.42
C ASP A 74 2.91 9.97 -6.16
N LEU A 75 3.87 9.67 -5.27
CA LEU A 75 4.25 10.57 -4.16
C LEU A 75 4.77 11.91 -4.67
N LYS A 76 5.62 11.91 -5.71
CA LYS A 76 6.12 13.14 -6.35
C LYS A 76 5.02 13.98 -7.00
N LYS A 77 3.86 13.39 -7.29
CA LYS A 77 2.68 14.07 -7.85
C LYS A 77 1.70 14.51 -6.76
N GLU A 78 2.08 14.38 -5.49
CA GLU A 78 1.26 14.78 -4.32
C GLU A 78 -0.12 14.11 -4.28
N LYS A 79 -0.24 12.90 -4.85
CA LYS A 79 -1.53 12.17 -4.89
C LYS A 79 -1.85 11.41 -3.60
N ILE A 80 -0.86 11.25 -2.72
CA ILE A 80 -0.89 10.34 -1.57
C ILE A 80 -0.61 11.15 -0.31
N ASP A 81 -1.49 11.04 0.67
CA ASP A 81 -1.32 11.63 2.01
C ASP A 81 -0.57 10.69 2.96
N ILE A 82 -0.83 9.38 2.86
CA ILE A 82 -0.35 8.36 3.81
C ILE A 82 0.12 7.13 3.06
N VAL A 83 1.26 6.55 3.45
CA VAL A 83 1.78 5.28 2.93
C VAL A 83 1.77 4.25 4.04
N PHE A 84 1.08 3.13 3.81
CA PHE A 84 1.13 1.94 4.64
C PHE A 84 2.11 0.93 4.05
N VAL A 85 2.93 0.34 4.90
CA VAL A 85 3.93 -0.68 4.53
C VAL A 85 3.76 -1.92 5.40
N TYR A 86 4.06 -3.08 4.83
CA TYR A 86 4.22 -4.35 5.55
C TYR A 86 5.45 -5.09 5.01
#